data_AF-A0A357T271-F1
#
_entry.id   AF-A0A357T271-F1
#
_cell.length_a   1.000
_cell.length_b   1.000
_cell.length_c   1.000
_cell.angle_alpha   90.00
_cell.angle_beta   90.00
_cell.angle_gamma   90.00
#
_symmetry.space_group_name_H-M   'P 1'
#
loop_
_entity.id
_entity.type
_entity.pdbx_description
1 polymer ?
#
loop_
_entity_poly.entity_id
_entity_poly.type
_entity_poly.pdbx_seq_one_letter_code
_entity_poly.pdbx_strand_id
1 'polypeptide(L)'
;CSSADDLLRHPTQIYEMIGNLLLFIVLWISGRRVEERKERYFPGFIFWLYVGLYSFLRIIIEAFRDSQILAFGWLRTTQVFSLLVAVVVFLYIGYRLKKKLGNERCASSTIHS
;
A
#
# COMPACT_ATOMS: atom_id res chain seq x y z
N CYS A 1 -22.44 42.85 5.94
CA CYS A 1 -21.96 41.71 5.11
C CYS A 1 -20.70 41.14 5.75
N SER A 2 -20.86 40.25 6.73
CA SER A 2 -19.77 39.38 7.15
C SER A 2 -19.98 38.08 6.38
N SER A 3 -19.07 37.74 5.50
CA SER A 3 -19.08 36.46 4.78
C SER A 3 -18.74 35.35 5.77
N ALA A 4 -19.74 34.97 6.57
CA ALA A 4 -19.68 33.83 7.45
C ALA A 4 -19.91 32.54 6.65
N ASP A 5 -18.98 32.23 5.74
CA ASP A 5 -18.91 30.95 5.06
C ASP A 5 -17.44 30.52 4.96
N ASP A 6 -16.73 30.56 6.10
CA ASP A 6 -15.53 29.73 6.30
C ASP A 6 -16.03 28.29 6.47
N LEU A 7 -16.51 27.71 5.37
CA LEU A 7 -16.75 26.29 5.28
C LEU A 7 -15.38 25.66 5.52
N LEU A 8 -15.17 25.13 6.74
CA LEU A 8 -14.07 24.24 7.13
C LEU A 8 -14.08 23.00 6.23
N ARG A 9 -13.76 23.19 4.94
CA ARG A 9 -13.46 22.14 3.98
C ARG A 9 -12.04 21.74 4.31
N HIS A 10 -11.90 20.66 5.08
CA HIS A 10 -10.59 20.11 5.34
C HIS A 10 -9.88 19.88 4.00
N PRO A 11 -8.60 20.28 3.87
CA PRO A 11 -7.88 20.21 2.62
C PRO A 11 -7.50 18.75 2.35
N THR A 12 -8.43 17.97 1.80
CA THR A 12 -8.23 16.59 1.32
C THR A 12 -7.01 16.52 0.41
N GLN A 13 -6.74 17.60 -0.30
CA GLN A 13 -5.57 17.82 -1.15
C GLN A 13 -4.22 17.67 -0.41
N ILE A 14 -4.11 18.12 0.85
CA ILE A 14 -2.89 17.96 1.66
C ILE A 14 -2.71 16.49 2.05
N TYR A 15 -3.79 15.80 2.43
CA TYR A 15 -3.74 14.38 2.76
C TYR A 15 -3.39 13.52 1.54
N GLU A 16 -3.96 13.82 0.37
CA GLU A 16 -3.60 13.14 -0.87
C GLU A 16 -2.14 13.40 -1.25
N MET A 17 -1.65 14.64 -1.10
CA MET A 17 -0.25 14.97 -1.39
C MET A 17 0.72 14.26 -0.43
N ILE A 18 0.43 14.25 0.87
CA ILE A 18 1.20 13.51 1.88
C ILE A 18 1.17 12.00 1.57
N GLY A 19 0.00 11.49 1.19
CA GLY A 19 -0.17 10.10 0.82
C GLY A 19 0.67 9.68 -0.38
N ASN A 20 0.65 10.48 -1.44
CA ASN A 20 1.46 10.25 -2.63
C ASN A 20 2.96 10.38 -2.34
N LEU A 21 3.36 11.33 -1.48
CA LEU A 21 4.75 11.47 -1.06
C LEU A 21 5.23 10.26 -0.25
N LEU A 22 4.41 9.76 0.68
CA LEU A 22 4.67 8.53 1.42
C LEU A 22 4.80 7.32 0.49
N LEU A 23 3.89 7.20 -0.49
CA LEU A 23 3.93 6.15 -1.51
C LEU A 23 5.27 6.17 -2.27
N PHE A 24 5.69 7.36 -2.70
CA PHE A 24 6.95 7.57 -3.41
C PHE A 24 8.16 7.20 -2.55
N ILE A 25 8.23 7.66 -1.30
CA ILE A 25 9.36 7.35 -0.40
C ILE A 25 9.47 5.85 -0.15
N VAL A 26 8.36 5.17 0.14
CA VAL A 26 8.37 3.72 0.40
C VAL A 26 8.79 2.95 -0.86
N LEU A 27 8.29 3.34 -2.03
CA LEU A 27 8.66 2.68 -3.28
C LEU A 27 10.12 2.93 -3.64
N TRP A 28 10.64 4.14 -3.39
CA TRP A 28 12.04 4.50 -3.59
C TRP A 28 12.98 3.66 -2.71
N ILE A 29 12.70 3.59 -1.40
CA ILE A 29 13.49 2.79 -0.45
C ILE A 29 13.43 1.31 -0.84
N SER A 30 12.23 0.81 -1.18
CA SER A 30 12.04 -0.58 -1.55
C SER A 30 12.69 -0.93 -2.88
N GLY A 31 12.65 -0.02 -3.86
CA GLY A 31 13.35 -0.15 -5.14
C GLY A 31 14.86 -0.27 -4.95
N ARG A 32 15.45 0.61 -4.12
CA ARG A 32 16.88 0.51 -3.77
C ARG A 32 17.22 -0.81 -3.10
N ARG A 33 16.42 -1.25 -2.11
CA ARG A 33 16.65 -2.54 -1.44
C ARG A 33 16.53 -3.73 -2.39
N VAL A 34 15.63 -3.66 -3.37
CA VAL A 34 15.46 -4.70 -4.39
C VAL A 34 16.66 -4.76 -5.32
N GLU A 35 17.19 -3.60 -5.71
CA GLU A 35 18.40 -3.50 -6.53
C GLU A 35 19.64 -4.04 -5.78
N GLU A 36 19.81 -3.67 -4.52
CA GLU A 36 20.89 -4.14 -3.65
C GLU A 36 20.82 -5.64 -3.33
N ARG A 37 19.64 -6.25 -3.39
CA ARG A 37 19.41 -7.66 -3.02
C ARG A 37 18.67 -8.40 -4.15
N LYS A 38 19.12 -8.21 -5.39
CA LYS A 38 18.48 -8.76 -6.59
C LYS A 38 18.22 -10.27 -6.51
N GLU A 39 19.09 -11.00 -5.81
CA GLU A 39 18.93 -12.46 -5.58
C GLU A 39 17.84 -12.83 -4.57
N ARG A 40 17.51 -11.94 -3.62
CA ARG A 40 16.50 -12.20 -2.58
C ARG A 40 15.08 -11.86 -3.02
N TYR A 41 14.90 -10.94 -3.96
CA TYR A 41 13.57 -10.55 -4.43
C TYR A 41 13.14 -11.30 -5.70
N PHE A 42 11.83 -11.37 -5.96
CA PHE A 42 11.28 -12.04 -7.15
C PHE A 42 10.97 -11.02 -8.25
N PRO A 43 11.03 -11.41 -9.54
CA PRO A 43 10.61 -10.53 -10.63
C PRO A 43 9.14 -10.15 -10.43
N GLY A 44 8.87 -8.84 -10.39
CA GLY A 44 7.54 -8.30 -10.09
C GLY A 44 7.28 -7.94 -8.62
N PHE A 45 8.23 -8.10 -7.69
CA PHE A 45 8.05 -7.72 -6.28
C PHE A 45 7.65 -6.24 -6.12
N ILE A 46 8.31 -5.33 -6.84
CA ILE A 46 8.00 -3.89 -6.80
C ILE A 46 6.58 -3.62 -7.29
N PHE A 47 6.12 -4.33 -8.33
CA PHE A 47 4.75 -4.19 -8.84
C PHE A 47 3.72 -4.58 -7.77
N TRP A 48 3.87 -5.77 -7.18
CA TRP A 48 2.97 -6.21 -6.12
C TRP A 48 3.04 -5.30 -4.88
N LEU A 49 4.23 -4.83 -4.51
CA LEU A 49 4.40 -3.87 -3.43
C LEU A 49 3.69 -2.55 -3.71
N TYR A 50 3.80 -2.03 -4.93
CA TYR A 50 3.09 -0.83 -5.37
C TYR A 50 1.57 -1.02 -5.25
N VAL A 51 1.02 -2.12 -5.77
CA VAL A 51 -0.42 -2.39 -5.70
C VAL A 51 -0.91 -2.47 -4.25
N GLY A 52 -0.12 -3.09 -3.36
CA GLY A 52 -0.48 -3.24 -1.95
C GLY A 52 -0.45 -1.91 -1.21
N LEU A 53 0.61 -1.13 -1.43
CA LEU A 53 0.77 0.18 -0.81
C LEU A 53 -0.26 1.18 -1.34
N TYR A 54 -0.54 1.16 -2.65
CA TYR A 54 -1.57 1.98 -3.26
C TYR A 54 -2.96 1.66 -2.71
N SER A 55 -3.26 0.37 -2.51
CA SER A 55 -4.52 -0.07 -1.89
C SER A 55 -4.64 0.40 -0.44
N PHE A 56 -3.56 0.30 0.33
CA PHE A 56 -3.52 0.81 1.70
C PHE A 56 -3.72 2.33 1.76
N LEU A 57 -3.05 3.07 0.87
CA LEU A 57 -3.22 4.52 0.78
C LEU A 57 -4.65 4.89 0.37
N ARG A 58 -5.27 4.14 -0.53
CA ARG A 58 -6.69 4.29 -0.91
C ARG A 58 -7.62 4.17 0.29
N ILE A 59 -7.40 3.20 1.18
CA ILE A 59 -8.20 3.04 2.41
C ILE A 59 -8.02 4.26 3.31
N ILE A 60 -6.79 4.75 3.48
CA ILE A 60 -6.51 5.93 4.30
C ILE A 60 -7.21 7.17 3.72
N ILE A 61 -7.00 7.47 2.44
CA ILE A 61 -7.60 8.64 1.78
C ILE A 61 -9.13 8.57 1.85
N GLU A 62 -9.72 7.40 1.61
CA GLU A 62 -11.17 7.21 1.71
C GLU A 62 -11.66 7.40 3.15
N ALA A 63 -10.96 6.91 4.18
CA ALA A 63 -11.31 7.15 5.59
C ALA A 63 -11.27 8.64 5.98
N PHE A 64 -10.31 9.40 5.43
CA PHE A 64 -10.25 10.86 5.58
C PHE A 64 -11.31 11.60 4.73
N ARG A 65 -11.85 10.96 3.69
CA ARG A 65 -12.94 11.51 2.87
C ARG A 65 -14.30 11.26 3.51
N ASP A 66 -14.52 10.09 4.10
CA ASP A 66 -15.74 9.72 4.84
C ASP A 66 -15.95 10.61 6.07
N SER A 67 -14.90 11.06 6.75
CA SER A 67 -15.02 12.02 7.86
C SER A 67 -15.56 13.39 7.44
N GLN A 68 -15.52 13.71 6.14
CA GLN A 68 -16.08 14.95 5.57
C GLN A 68 -17.47 14.76 4.94
N ILE A 69 -17.90 13.52 4.65
CA ILE A 69 -19.05 13.24 3.79
C ILE A 69 -19.95 12.16 4.41
N LEU A 70 -20.76 12.55 5.40
CA LEU A 70 -21.90 11.77 5.91
C LEU A 70 -23.08 11.68 4.91
N ALA A 71 -22.83 11.74 3.60
CA ALA A 71 -23.86 11.77 2.56
C ALA A 71 -23.61 10.74 1.45
N PHE A 72 -24.55 9.81 1.31
CA PHE A 72 -24.82 8.95 0.13
C PHE A 72 -23.94 7.70 -0.08
N GLY A 73 -24.40 6.58 0.47
CA GLY A 73 -24.68 5.28 -0.18
C GLY A 73 -23.60 4.51 -0.97
N TRP A 74 -22.73 5.17 -1.74
CA TRP A 74 -21.72 4.54 -2.60
C TRP A 74 -20.36 4.34 -1.90
N LEU A 75 -20.14 5.01 -0.76
CA LEU A 75 -18.89 5.02 0.02
C LEU A 75 -18.47 3.64 0.55
N ARG A 76 -19.42 2.75 0.85
CA ARG A 76 -19.11 1.41 1.39
C ARG A 76 -18.50 0.47 0.35
N THR A 77 -18.89 0.58 -0.92
CA THR A 77 -18.45 -0.35 -1.97
C THR A 77 -16.97 -0.15 -2.30
N THR A 78 -16.50 1.10 -2.34
CA THR A 78 -15.09 1.43 -2.59
C THR A 78 -14.20 1.02 -1.43
N GLN A 79 -14.64 1.18 -0.18
CA GLN A 79 -13.89 0.70 0.99
C GLN A 79 -13.72 -0.82 0.99
N VAL A 80 -14.80 -1.58 0.73
CA VAL A 80 -14.74 -3.06 0.67
C VAL A 80 -13.82 -3.52 -0.46
N PHE A 81 -13.90 -2.88 -1.63
CA PHE A 81 -13.01 -3.20 -2.75
C PHE A 81 -11.54 -2.93 -2.41
N SER A 82 -11.23 -1.77 -1.82
CA SER A 82 -9.86 -1.43 -1.41
C SER A 82 -9.33 -2.38 -0.31
N LEU A 83 -10.17 -2.79 0.63
CA LEU A 83 -9.82 -3.78 1.65
C LEU A 83 -9.52 -5.15 1.02
N LEU A 84 -10.37 -5.60 0.09
CA LEU A 84 -10.17 -6.85 -0.65
C LEU A 84 -8.83 -6.86 -1.40
N VAL A 85 -8.54 -5.78 -2.14
CA VAL A 85 -7.28 -5.68 -2.89
C VAL A 85 -6.09 -5.65 -1.93
N ALA A 86 -6.16 -4.92 -0.82
CA ALA A 86 -5.10 -4.92 0.19
C ALA A 86 -4.84 -6.34 0.73
N VAL A 87 -5.88 -7.06 1.14
CA VAL A 87 -5.76 -8.43 1.67
C VAL A 87 -5.14 -9.37 0.64
N VAL A 88 -5.62 -9.36 -0.61
CA VAL A 88 -5.10 -10.23 -1.68
C VAL A 88 -3.62 -9.96 -1.93
N VAL A 89 -3.20 -8.70 -1.98
CA VAL A 89 -1.81 -8.33 -2.24
C VAL A 89 -0.91 -8.69 -1.06
N PHE A 90 -1.32 -8.42 0.17
CA PHE A 90 -0.53 -8.78 1.35
C PHE A 90 -0.36 -10.30 1.47
N LEU A 91 -1.42 -11.07 1.21
CA LEU A 91 -1.35 -12.54 1.18
C LEU A 91 -0.42 -13.04 0.07
N TYR A 92 -0.49 -12.45 -1.12
CA TYR A 92 0.37 -12.83 -2.24
C TYR A 92 1.86 -12.55 -1.94
N ILE A 93 2.18 -11.36 -1.41
CA ILE A 93 3.54 -11.00 -1.01
C ILE A 93 4.03 -11.95 0.08
N GLY A 94 3.23 -12.18 1.13
CA GLY A 94 3.57 -13.06 2.25
C GLY A 94 3.83 -14.52 1.82
N TYR A 95 3.00 -15.05 0.91
CA TYR A 95 3.17 -16.40 0.35
C TYR A 95 4.48 -16.52 -0.44
N ARG A 96 4.77 -15.54 -1.31
CA ARG A 96 5.99 -15.54 -2.13
C ARG A 96 7.26 -15.39 -1.28
N LEU A 97 7.20 -14.59 -0.22
CA LEU A 97 8.32 -14.43 0.72
C LEU A 97 8.59 -15.73 1.50
N LYS A 98 7.55 -16.37 2.04
CA LYS A 98 7.67 -17.67 2.73
C LYS A 98 8.25 -18.76 1.83
N LYS A 99 7.82 -18.82 0.57
CA LYS A 99 8.32 -19.82 -0.39
C LYS A 99 9.82 -19.64 -0.67
N LYS A 100 10.30 -18.40 -0.81
CA LYS A 100 11.74 -18.13 -0.99
C LYS A 100 12.56 -18.46 0.25
N LEU A 101 12.10 -18.07 1.45
CA LEU A 101 12.73 -18.44 2.73
C LEU A 101 12.80 -19.96 2.94
N GLY A 102 11.81 -20.70 2.44
CA GLY A 102 11.86 -22.18 2.41
C GLY A 102 12.94 -22.71 1.48
N ASN A 103 13.05 -22.14 0.28
CA ASN A 103 14.01 -22.57 -0.74
C ASN A 103 15.47 -22.27 -0.32
N GLU A 104 15.73 -21.13 0.32
CA GLU A 104 17.05 -20.78 0.84
C GLU A 104 17.48 -21.70 2.01
N ARG A 105 16.56 -22.10 2.88
CA ARG A 105 16.84 -23.07 3.96
C ARG A 105 17.20 -24.46 3.44
N CYS A 106 16.49 -24.95 2.42
CA CYS A 106 16.84 -26.22 1.78
C CYS A 106 18.22 -26.17 1.10
N ALA A 107 18.54 -25.07 0.40
CA ALA A 107 19.85 -24.92 -0.25
C ALA A 107 21.01 -24.89 0.78
N SER A 108 20.81 -24.23 1.92
CA SER A 108 21.82 -24.19 2.99
C SER A 108 22.06 -25.54 3.67
N SER A 109 21.05 -26.43 3.71
CA SER A 109 21.19 -27.76 4.34
C SER A 109 21.99 -28.74 3.49
N THR A 110 21.97 -28.60 2.16
CA THR A 110 22.73 -29.46 1.24
C THR A 110 24.24 -29.15 1.26
N ILE A 111 24.63 -27.93 1.63
CA ILE A 111 26.04 -27.52 1.68
C ILE A 111 26.79 -28.13 2.90
N HIS A 112 26.05 -28.56 3.93
CA HIS A 112 26.62 -29.07 5.18
C HIS A 112 26.55 -30.61 5.31
N SER A 113 26.11 -31.31 4.26
CA SER A 113 26.12 -32.78 4.16
C SER A 113 27.15 -33.26 3.15
#